data_AF-A0A2D3WLS5-F1
#
_entry.id   AF-A0A2D3WLS5-F1
#
_cell.length_a   1.000
_cell.length_b   1.000
_cell.length_c   1.000
_cell.angle_alpha   90.00
_cell.angle_beta   90.00
_cell.angle_gamma   90.00
#
_symmetry.space_group_name_H-M   'P 1'
#
loop_
_entity.id
_entity.type
_entity.pdbx_description
1 polymer ?
#
loop_
_entity_poly.entity_id
_entity_poly.type
_entity_poly.pdbx_seq_one_letter_code
_entity_poly.pdbx_strand_id
1 'polypeptide(L)'
;FEHLLEEIIAKARLKGAKILTWYQSPNGRTVIEIYGKLPIFYLSRHAAIDSIIHQYNLISQYRHLYQSATQKFKLLTVETTGQEHKVSTTSKAIYECEIVFGNMDNELTASTRRKLYAALEKINASERMSPSEFYLFQNVLIDHFRDKVIEARSTKKKKQLQMFLRFLKEISHSDIE
;
A
#
# COMPACT_ATOMS: atom_id res chain seq x y z
N PHE A 1 -20.28 9.98 -1.03
CA PHE A 1 -19.05 9.95 -0.21
C PHE A 1 -19.08 10.89 0.99
N GLU A 2 -19.71 12.07 0.92
CA GLU A 2 -19.83 12.97 2.09
C GLU A 2 -20.55 12.31 3.27
N HIS A 3 -21.68 11.66 3.01
CA HIS A 3 -22.42 10.92 4.03
C HIS A 3 -21.66 9.74 4.65
N LEU A 4 -20.63 9.20 3.98
CA LEU A 4 -19.88 8.05 4.48
C LEU A 4 -18.92 8.45 5.61
N LEU A 5 -18.22 9.57 5.47
CA LEU A 5 -17.33 10.08 6.51
C LEU A 5 -18.14 10.48 7.76
N GLU A 6 -19.29 11.13 7.56
CA GLU A 6 -20.22 11.49 8.64
C GLU A 6 -20.73 10.26 9.41
N GLU A 7 -21.17 9.23 8.69
CA GLU A 7 -21.63 7.96 9.30
C GLU A 7 -20.52 7.31 10.12
N ILE A 8 -19.30 7.25 9.58
CA ILE A 8 -18.15 6.63 10.25
C ILE A 8 -17.76 7.44 11.50
N ILE A 9 -17.76 8.78 11.42
CA ILE A 9 -17.53 9.65 12.58
C ILE A 9 -18.60 9.42 13.64
N ALA A 10 -19.87 9.29 13.26
CA ALA A 10 -20.95 9.00 14.20
C ALA A 10 -20.72 7.66 14.92
N LYS A 11 -20.35 6.59 14.20
CA LYS A 11 -20.03 5.29 14.83
C LYS A 11 -18.75 5.33 15.67
N ALA A 12 -17.75 6.11 15.26
CA ALA A 12 -16.54 6.32 16.05
C ALA A 12 -16.86 7.01 17.38
N ARG A 13 -17.77 8.00 17.38
CA ARG A 13 -18.24 8.67 18.61
C ARG A 13 -18.93 7.70 19.57
N LEU A 14 -19.76 6.79 19.05
CA LEU A 14 -20.36 5.73 19.87
C LEU A 14 -19.33 4.82 20.54
N LYS A 15 -18.13 4.70 19.96
CA LYS A 15 -16.97 3.98 20.54
C LYS A 15 -16.03 4.86 21.38
N GLY A 16 -16.43 6.10 21.69
CA GLY A 16 -15.66 7.03 22.53
C GLY A 16 -14.73 7.98 21.78
N ALA A 17 -14.84 8.08 20.45
CA ALA A 17 -14.10 9.09 19.70
C ALA A 17 -14.55 10.51 20.11
N LYS A 18 -13.61 11.34 20.54
CA LYS A 18 -13.87 12.74 20.91
C LYS A 18 -13.86 13.69 19.70
N ILE A 19 -14.40 13.25 18.57
CA ILE A 19 -14.41 14.04 17.32
C ILE A 19 -15.50 15.11 17.43
N LEU A 20 -15.15 16.39 17.29
CA LEU A 20 -16.07 17.53 17.37
C LEU A 20 -16.75 17.82 16.03
N THR A 21 -15.96 17.96 14.97
CA THR A 21 -16.47 18.21 13.63
C THR A 21 -15.41 17.81 12.60
N TRP A 22 -15.77 17.90 11.32
CA TRP A 22 -14.84 17.81 10.22
C TRP A 22 -15.20 18.84 9.15
N TYR A 23 -14.20 19.24 8.37
CA TYR A 23 -14.41 20.11 7.23
C TYR A 23 -13.34 19.87 6.17
N GLN A 24 -13.59 20.31 4.95
CA GLN A 24 -12.59 20.31 3.90
C GLN A 24 -11.90 21.67 3.84
N SER A 25 -10.59 21.66 3.99
CA SER A 25 -9.78 22.88 3.91
C SER A 25 -9.60 23.33 2.46
N PRO A 26 -9.24 24.62 2.22
CA PRO A 26 -9.11 25.18 0.87
C PRO A 26 -8.08 24.47 -0.02
N ASN A 27 -7.10 23.79 0.57
CA ASN A 27 -6.08 23.00 -0.15
C ASN A 27 -6.54 21.55 -0.46
N GLY A 28 -7.82 21.25 -0.26
CA GLY A 28 -8.42 19.94 -0.53
C GLY A 28 -8.25 18.91 0.57
N ARG A 29 -7.50 19.20 1.65
CA ARG A 29 -7.32 18.27 2.78
C ARG A 29 -8.56 18.18 3.64
N THR A 30 -8.81 16.99 4.18
CA THR A 30 -9.87 16.75 5.16
C THR A 30 -9.33 16.98 6.56
N VAL A 31 -9.97 17.88 7.31
CA VAL A 31 -9.58 18.24 8.67
C VAL A 31 -10.57 17.64 9.65
N ILE A 32 -10.08 16.90 10.65
CA ILE A 32 -10.88 16.33 11.73
C ILE A 32 -10.53 17.05 13.04
N GLU A 33 -11.51 17.69 13.66
CA GLU A 33 -11.34 18.34 14.97
C GLU A 33 -11.61 17.36 16.10
N ILE A 34 -10.72 17.33 17.09
CA ILE A 34 -10.81 16.41 18.23
C ILE A 34 -10.74 17.24 19.52
N TYR A 35 -11.67 17.00 20.44
CA TYR A 35 -11.74 17.70 21.71
C TYR A 35 -10.45 17.52 22.52
N GLY A 36 -9.83 18.64 22.92
CA GLY A 36 -8.61 18.65 23.71
C GLY A 36 -7.35 18.23 22.96
N LYS A 37 -7.38 18.20 21.62
CA LYS A 37 -6.22 17.88 20.77
C LYS A 37 -6.14 18.82 19.57
N LEU A 38 -4.97 18.86 18.93
CA LEU A 38 -4.79 19.54 17.66
C LEU A 38 -5.63 18.86 16.55
N PRO A 39 -6.16 19.63 15.59
CA PRO A 39 -6.84 19.07 14.43
C PRO A 39 -5.93 18.13 13.64
N ILE A 40 -6.50 17.04 13.11
CA ILE A 40 -5.77 16.08 12.28
C ILE A 40 -6.06 16.39 10.81
N PHE A 41 -4.99 16.49 10.02
CA PHE A 41 -5.06 16.79 8.59
C PHE A 41 -4.82 15.52 7.77
N TYR A 42 -5.81 15.15 6.97
CA TYR A 42 -5.74 14.03 6.04
C TYR A 42 -5.65 14.52 4.61
N LEU A 43 -4.84 13.83 3.80
CA LEU A 43 -4.65 14.15 2.38
C LEU A 43 -5.97 14.13 1.58
N SER A 44 -6.92 13.29 1.97
CA SER A 44 -8.23 13.19 1.33
C SER A 44 -9.27 12.64 2.30
N ARG A 45 -10.56 12.71 1.91
CA ARG A 45 -11.67 12.13 2.68
C ARG A 45 -11.50 10.62 2.84
N HIS A 46 -10.97 9.93 1.84
CA HIS A 46 -10.71 8.49 1.89
C HIS A 46 -9.65 8.14 2.93
N ALA A 47 -8.58 8.93 3.02
CA ALA A 47 -7.55 8.74 4.04
C ALA A 47 -8.11 8.98 5.46
N ALA A 48 -8.98 9.97 5.63
CA ALA A 48 -9.67 10.20 6.90
C ALA A 48 -10.59 9.03 7.27
N ILE A 49 -11.40 8.55 6.32
CA ILE A 49 -12.28 7.38 6.47
C ILE A 49 -11.48 6.17 6.91
N ASP A 50 -10.42 5.81 6.17
CA ASP A 50 -9.63 4.62 6.45
C ASP A 50 -8.95 4.71 7.83
N SER A 51 -8.38 5.88 8.15
CA SER A 51 -7.74 6.11 9.44
C SER A 51 -8.72 5.98 10.61
N ILE A 52 -9.93 6.54 10.51
CA ILE A 52 -10.95 6.45 11.56
C ILE A 52 -11.47 5.02 11.70
N ILE A 53 -11.69 4.30 10.60
CA ILE A 53 -12.10 2.89 10.63
C ILE A 53 -11.09 2.05 11.40
N HIS A 54 -9.79 2.22 11.12
CA HIS A 54 -8.73 1.49 11.80
C HIS A 54 -8.58 1.90 13.27
N GLN A 55 -8.56 3.21 13.55
CA GLN A 55 -8.34 3.73 14.89
C GLN A 55 -9.42 3.28 15.89
N TYR A 56 -10.66 3.12 15.43
CA TYR A 56 -11.80 2.73 16.28
C TYR A 56 -12.29 1.30 16.03
N ASN A 57 -11.47 0.46 15.38
CA ASN A 57 -11.77 -0.95 15.14
C ASN A 57 -13.15 -1.17 14.49
N LEU A 58 -13.49 -0.41 13.45
CA LEU A 58 -14.77 -0.49 12.72
C LEU A 58 -14.69 -1.39 11.48
N ILE A 59 -13.55 -2.05 11.26
CA ILE A 59 -13.26 -2.86 10.06
C ILE A 59 -14.34 -3.89 9.77
N SER A 60 -14.87 -4.59 10.78
CA SER A 60 -15.92 -5.61 10.58
C SER A 60 -17.21 -5.03 10.01
N GLN A 61 -17.58 -3.80 10.39
CA GLN A 61 -18.79 -3.11 9.95
C GLN A 61 -18.64 -2.54 8.54
N TYR A 62 -17.43 -2.12 8.19
CA TYR A 62 -17.11 -1.51 6.91
C TYR A 62 -16.32 -2.42 5.98
N ARG A 63 -16.35 -3.73 6.23
CA ARG A 63 -15.63 -4.73 5.43
C ARG A 63 -15.98 -4.63 3.94
N HIS A 64 -17.20 -4.25 3.62
CA HIS A 64 -17.68 -4.03 2.24
C HIS A 64 -16.90 -2.93 1.48
N LEU A 65 -16.41 -1.90 2.18
CA LEU A 65 -15.55 -0.87 1.56
C LEU A 65 -14.24 -1.49 1.05
N TYR A 66 -13.76 -2.54 1.74
CA TYR A 66 -12.54 -3.28 1.41
C TYR A 66 -12.80 -4.50 0.51
N GLN A 67 -14.02 -5.02 0.45
CA GLN A 67 -14.40 -6.14 -0.44
C GLN A 67 -14.33 -5.75 -1.93
N SER A 68 -14.51 -4.47 -2.26
CA SER A 68 -14.23 -3.97 -3.61
C SER A 68 -12.75 -3.95 -3.98
N ALA A 69 -11.81 -4.06 -3.05
CA ALA A 69 -10.39 -4.19 -3.41
C ALA A 69 -10.09 -5.59 -3.99
N THR A 70 -10.86 -6.61 -3.60
CA THR A 70 -10.72 -7.98 -4.13
C THR A 70 -11.55 -8.25 -5.39
N GLN A 71 -12.50 -7.35 -5.75
CA GLN A 71 -13.37 -7.52 -6.93
C GLN A 71 -13.41 -6.32 -7.91
N LYS A 72 -12.68 -5.23 -7.65
CA LYS A 72 -12.52 -4.11 -8.59
C LYS A 72 -11.07 -3.91 -9.05
N PHE A 73 -10.41 -4.99 -9.44
CA PHE A 73 -9.55 -4.95 -10.63
C PHE A 73 -10.41 -5.22 -11.87
N LYS A 74 -11.48 -4.42 -12.05
CA LYS A 74 -11.87 -4.07 -13.41
C LYS A 74 -10.88 -2.97 -13.76
N LEU A 75 -9.96 -3.25 -14.68
CA LEU A 75 -9.13 -2.23 -15.30
C LEU A 75 -10.01 -1.00 -15.51
N LEU A 76 -9.70 0.09 -14.82
CA LEU A 76 -9.99 1.39 -15.38
C LEU A 76 -9.18 1.40 -16.67
N THR A 77 -9.87 1.14 -17.78
CA THR A 77 -9.47 1.55 -19.11
C THR A 77 -9.29 3.05 -19.05
N VAL A 78 -8.11 3.45 -18.58
CA VAL A 78 -7.50 4.71 -18.94
C VAL A 78 -7.39 4.63 -20.45
N GLU A 79 -8.03 5.60 -21.11
CA GLU A 79 -7.99 5.74 -22.54
C GLU A 79 -6.57 5.50 -23.06
N THR A 80 -6.55 4.63 -24.05
CA THR A 80 -5.44 3.86 -24.56
C THR A 80 -4.33 4.76 -25.10
N THR A 81 -3.09 4.49 -24.70
CA THR A 81 -1.91 4.61 -25.60
C THR A 81 -0.63 3.92 -25.09
N GLY A 82 -0.61 3.24 -23.93
CA GLY A 82 0.64 2.58 -23.46
C GLY A 82 0.53 1.37 -22.50
N GLN A 83 -0.64 0.72 -22.38
CA GLN A 83 -0.88 -0.26 -21.30
C GLN A 83 -0.29 -1.67 -21.51
N GLU A 84 0.02 -2.11 -22.73
CA GLU A 84 0.54 -3.48 -22.92
C GLU A 84 1.97 -3.66 -22.36
N HIS A 85 2.79 -2.62 -22.39
CA HIS A 85 4.15 -2.69 -21.84
C HIS A 85 4.18 -2.68 -20.30
N LYS A 86 3.34 -1.88 -19.62
CA LYS A 86 3.38 -1.73 -18.15
C LYS A 86 2.94 -2.98 -17.37
N VAL A 87 1.99 -3.77 -17.90
CA VAL A 87 1.56 -5.05 -17.31
C VAL A 87 2.67 -6.11 -17.46
N SER A 88 3.43 -6.06 -18.55
CA SER A 88 4.59 -6.93 -18.77
C SER A 88 5.72 -6.67 -17.76
N THR A 89 6.02 -5.40 -17.47
CA THR A 89 7.14 -5.03 -16.59
C THR A 89 6.89 -5.38 -15.12
N THR A 90 5.66 -5.16 -14.63
CA THR A 90 5.27 -5.55 -13.26
C THR A 90 5.34 -7.06 -13.07
N SER A 91 4.86 -7.83 -14.05
CA SER A 91 4.89 -9.29 -14.01
C SER A 91 6.33 -9.83 -14.04
N LYS A 92 7.19 -9.21 -14.85
CA LYS A 92 8.62 -9.52 -14.92
C LYS A 92 9.34 -9.21 -13.60
N ALA A 93 8.98 -8.13 -12.94
CA ALA A 93 9.53 -7.77 -11.64
C ALA A 93 9.16 -8.74 -10.53
N ILE A 94 7.88 -9.13 -10.48
CA ILE A 94 7.41 -10.14 -9.56
C ILE A 94 8.20 -11.43 -9.78
N TYR A 95 8.34 -11.87 -11.03
CA TYR A 95 9.08 -13.09 -11.37
C TYR A 95 10.56 -13.02 -10.96
N GLU A 96 11.28 -11.93 -11.28
CA GLU A 96 12.69 -11.75 -10.91
C GLU A 96 12.86 -11.72 -9.37
N CYS A 97 11.97 -11.03 -8.65
CA CYS A 97 11.96 -11.03 -7.19
C CYS A 97 11.66 -12.41 -6.60
N GLU A 98 10.73 -13.16 -7.21
CA GLU A 98 10.37 -14.52 -6.79
C GLU A 98 11.51 -15.51 -7.02
N ILE A 99 12.31 -15.38 -8.08
CA ILE A 99 13.52 -16.18 -8.29
C ILE A 99 14.53 -15.93 -7.18
N VAL A 100 14.81 -14.66 -6.89
CA VAL A 100 15.80 -14.31 -5.84
C VAL A 100 15.32 -14.78 -4.47
N PHE A 101 14.02 -14.63 -4.20
CA PHE A 101 13.39 -15.10 -2.97
C PHE A 101 13.36 -16.63 -2.87
N GLY A 102 13.08 -17.34 -3.97
CA GLY A 102 13.02 -18.80 -4.02
C GLY A 102 14.34 -19.47 -3.64
N ASN A 103 15.45 -18.77 -3.85
CA ASN A 103 16.80 -19.19 -3.49
C ASN A 103 17.26 -18.72 -2.09
N MET A 104 16.36 -18.18 -1.28
CA MET A 104 16.69 -17.67 0.05
C MET A 104 16.56 -18.77 1.12
N ASP A 105 17.65 -19.05 1.83
CA ASP A 105 17.67 -20.14 2.82
C ASP A 105 16.81 -19.84 4.06
N ASN A 106 17.08 -18.73 4.75
CA ASN A 106 16.42 -18.35 6.01
C ASN A 106 16.51 -16.85 6.28
N GLU A 107 17.62 -16.21 5.88
CA GLU A 107 17.89 -14.81 6.17
C GLU A 107 18.06 -13.99 4.90
N LEU A 108 17.71 -12.70 5.01
CA LEU A 108 17.99 -11.70 4.00
C LEU A 108 19.48 -11.31 4.07
N THR A 109 20.35 -12.23 3.64
CA THR A 109 21.81 -12.04 3.62
C THR A 109 22.20 -10.83 2.76
N ALA A 110 23.40 -10.29 2.97
CA ALA A 110 23.91 -9.19 2.14
C ALA A 110 23.94 -9.55 0.64
N SER A 111 24.26 -10.81 0.32
CA SER A 111 24.24 -11.31 -1.07
C SER A 111 22.83 -11.31 -1.66
N THR A 112 21.84 -11.81 -0.92
CA THR A 112 20.43 -11.80 -1.34
C THR A 112 19.90 -10.37 -1.52
N ARG A 113 20.23 -9.46 -0.59
CA ARG A 113 19.87 -8.04 -0.72
C ARG A 113 20.43 -7.42 -1.98
N ARG A 114 21.72 -7.63 -2.28
CA ARG A 114 22.34 -7.11 -3.52
C ARG A 114 21.65 -7.65 -4.77
N LYS A 115 21.26 -8.93 -4.78
CA LYS A 115 20.51 -9.52 -5.90
C LYS A 115 19.12 -8.91 -6.06
N LEU A 116 18.42 -8.64 -4.95
CA LEU A 116 17.12 -7.95 -4.96
C LEU A 116 17.25 -6.49 -5.43
N TYR A 117 18.26 -5.77 -4.94
CA TYR A 117 18.59 -4.42 -5.41
C TYR A 117 18.85 -4.42 -6.93
N ALA A 118 19.75 -5.28 -7.41
CA ALA A 118 20.07 -5.38 -8.83
C ALA A 118 18.85 -5.75 -9.70
N ALA A 119 17.94 -6.57 -9.18
CA ALA A 119 16.69 -6.89 -9.88
C ALA A 119 15.78 -5.66 -10.02
N LEU A 120 15.62 -4.87 -8.94
CA LEU A 120 14.83 -3.64 -8.96
C LEU A 120 15.48 -2.55 -9.83
N GLU A 121 16.80 -2.42 -9.76
CA GLU A 121 17.61 -1.50 -10.56
C GLU A 121 17.51 -1.79 -12.05
N LYS A 122 17.66 -3.05 -12.45
CA LYS A 122 17.51 -3.48 -13.86
C LYS A 122 16.15 -3.09 -14.44
N ILE A 123 15.11 -3.14 -13.62
CA ILE A 123 13.73 -2.84 -14.01
C ILE A 123 13.49 -1.33 -14.05
N ASN A 124 14.02 -0.60 -13.06
CA ASN A 124 14.02 0.85 -13.03
C ASN A 124 14.77 1.43 -14.25
N ALA A 125 15.94 0.88 -14.57
CA ALA A 125 16.77 1.30 -15.70
C ALA A 125 16.12 0.98 -17.05
N SER A 126 15.41 -0.15 -17.18
CA SER A 126 14.73 -0.50 -18.43
C SER A 126 13.53 0.40 -18.73
N GLU A 127 12.81 0.84 -17.69
CA GLU A 127 11.59 1.67 -17.84
C GLU A 127 11.85 3.16 -17.62
N ARG A 128 13.04 3.52 -17.11
CA ARG A 128 13.38 4.88 -16.65
C ARG A 128 12.28 5.47 -15.77
N MET A 129 11.89 4.74 -14.73
CA MET A 129 10.76 5.13 -13.89
C MET A 129 11.06 6.46 -13.18
N SER A 130 10.10 7.38 -13.24
CA SER A 130 10.10 8.54 -12.35
C SER A 130 9.95 8.10 -10.88
N PRO A 131 10.31 8.94 -9.89
CA PRO A 131 10.13 8.61 -8.47
C PRO A 131 8.70 8.19 -8.11
N SER A 132 7.71 8.84 -8.72
CA SER A 132 6.29 8.49 -8.55
C SER A 132 5.92 7.12 -9.15
N GLU A 133 6.49 6.79 -10.31
CA GLU A 133 6.25 5.49 -10.96
C GLU A 133 6.94 4.37 -10.19
N PHE A 134 8.15 4.62 -9.70
CA PHE A 134 8.86 3.71 -8.82
C PHE A 134 8.08 3.44 -7.52
N TYR A 135 7.50 4.48 -6.91
CA TYR A 135 6.66 4.32 -5.72
C TYR A 135 5.39 3.49 -6.00
N LEU A 136 4.73 3.71 -7.14
CA LEU A 136 3.57 2.90 -7.53
C LEU A 136 3.99 1.43 -7.76
N PHE A 137 5.08 1.21 -8.48
CA PHE A 137 5.66 -0.10 -8.73
C PHE A 137 6.03 -0.84 -7.42
N GLN A 138 6.69 -0.15 -6.50
CA GLN A 138 7.06 -0.65 -5.19
C GLN A 138 5.82 -1.08 -4.38
N ASN A 139 4.74 -0.29 -4.41
CA ASN A 139 3.49 -0.67 -3.75
C ASN A 139 2.86 -1.92 -4.35
N VAL A 140 2.89 -2.07 -5.68
CA VAL A 140 2.40 -3.30 -6.33
C VAL A 140 3.18 -4.53 -5.89
N LEU A 141 4.51 -4.43 -5.78
CA LEU A 141 5.34 -5.51 -5.23
C LEU A 141 4.99 -5.79 -3.77
N ILE A 142 4.92 -4.75 -2.93
CA ILE A 142 4.57 -4.89 -1.51
C ILE A 142 3.23 -5.59 -1.33
N ASP A 143 2.22 -5.28 -2.14
CA ASP A 143 0.90 -5.89 -2.05
C ASP A 143 0.95 -7.35 -2.49
N HIS A 144 1.60 -7.68 -3.62
CA HIS A 144 1.80 -9.06 -4.08
C HIS A 144 2.44 -9.94 -3.00
N PHE A 145 3.54 -9.46 -2.40
CA PHE A 145 4.25 -10.24 -1.39
C PHE A 145 3.55 -10.26 -0.03
N ARG A 146 2.66 -9.29 0.26
CA ARG A 146 1.79 -9.30 1.45
C ARG A 146 0.76 -10.42 1.37
N ASP A 147 0.14 -10.61 0.21
CA ASP A 147 -0.80 -11.72 0.00
C ASP A 147 -0.10 -13.07 0.18
N LYS A 148 1.13 -13.21 -0.34
CA LYS A 148 1.96 -14.39 -0.10
C LYS A 148 2.27 -14.65 1.38
N VAL A 149 2.41 -13.61 2.21
CA VAL A 149 2.59 -13.77 3.66
C VAL A 149 1.34 -14.40 4.28
N ILE A 150 0.16 -13.94 3.87
CA ILE A 150 -1.12 -14.43 4.39
C ILE A 150 -1.30 -15.91 4.00
N GLU A 151 -0.98 -16.26 2.75
CA GLU A 151 -1.08 -17.62 2.19
C GLU A 151 0.00 -18.59 2.69
N ALA A 152 1.12 -18.09 3.22
CA ALA A 152 2.25 -18.92 3.61
C ALA A 152 1.89 -19.85 4.79
N ARG A 153 2.01 -21.16 4.54
CA ARG A 153 1.70 -22.21 5.51
C ARG A 153 2.78 -22.42 6.58
N SER A 154 4.04 -22.10 6.28
CA SER A 154 5.15 -22.30 7.22
C SER A 154 5.60 -20.98 7.86
N THR A 155 5.90 -21.04 9.16
CA THR A 155 6.43 -19.90 9.93
C THR A 155 7.75 -19.40 9.34
N LYS A 156 8.58 -20.31 8.81
CA LYS A 156 9.82 -20.00 8.11
C LYS A 156 9.56 -19.13 6.87
N LYS A 157 8.66 -19.57 5.98
CA LYS A 157 8.31 -18.82 4.76
C LYS A 157 7.67 -17.47 5.07
N LYS A 158 6.83 -17.40 6.11
CA LYS A 158 6.27 -16.13 6.61
C LYS A 158 7.35 -15.14 7.05
N LYS A 159 8.32 -15.58 7.87
CA LYS A 159 9.43 -14.72 8.31
C LYS A 159 10.26 -14.22 7.13
N GLN A 160 10.58 -15.10 6.19
CA GLN A 160 11.30 -14.74 4.97
C GLN A 160 10.57 -13.64 4.16
N LEU A 161 9.28 -13.83 3.90
CA LEU A 161 8.46 -12.86 3.17
C LEU A 161 8.32 -11.53 3.94
N GLN A 162 8.21 -11.57 5.27
CA GLN A 162 8.19 -10.36 6.11
C GLN A 162 9.51 -9.58 6.05
N MET A 163 10.66 -10.28 6.04
CA MET A 163 11.97 -9.62 5.86
C MET A 163 12.08 -8.98 4.47
N PHE A 164 11.54 -9.64 3.44
CA PHE A 164 11.52 -9.09 2.09
C PHE A 164 10.59 -7.88 1.96
N LEU A 165 9.40 -7.93 2.56
CA LEU A 165 8.50 -6.78 2.64
C LEU A 165 9.13 -5.59 3.35
N ARG A 166 9.91 -5.84 4.40
CA ARG A 166 10.65 -4.77 5.10
C ARG A 166 11.70 -4.15 4.18
N PHE A 167 12.47 -4.96 3.46
CA PHE A 167 13.42 -4.50 2.45
C PHE A 167 12.75 -3.63 1.38
N LEU A 168 11.61 -4.09 0.82
CA LEU A 168 10.86 -3.34 -0.18
C LEU A 168 10.32 -2.01 0.35
N LYS A 169 10.10 -1.85 1.67
CA LYS A 169 9.66 -0.59 2.27
C LYS A 169 10.79 0.38 2.60
N GLU A 170 12.01 -0.16 2.76
CA GLU A 170 13.19 0.62 3.13
C GLU A 170 13.91 1.20 1.91
N ILE A 171 13.75 0.58 0.73
CA ILE A 171 14.36 1.06 -0.51
C ILE A 171 13.63 2.31 -1.04
N SER A 172 14.40 3.30 -1.48
CA SER A 172 13.90 4.52 -2.11
C SER A 172 14.36 4.60 -3.57
N HIS A 173 13.71 5.46 -4.37
CA HIS A 173 14.13 5.66 -5.77
C HIS A 173 15.58 6.16 -5.87
N SER A 174 16.03 7.01 -4.93
CA SER A 174 17.42 7.48 -4.84
C SER A 174 18.45 6.41 -4.48
N ASP A 175 18.02 5.25 -3.98
CA ASP A 175 18.93 4.11 -3.75
C ASP A 175 19.18 3.28 -5.02
N ILE A 176 18.48 3.61 -6.12
CA ILE A 176 18.42 2.83 -7.38
C ILE A 176 18.80 3.69 -8.60
N GLU A 177 18.98 5.00 -8.43
CA GLU A 177 19.45 5.95 -9.44
C GLU A 177 20.98 6.09 -9.39
#